data_AF-A0A2D6XHW9-F1
#
_entry.id   AF-A0A2D6XHW9-F1
#
_cell.length_a   1.000
_cell.length_b   1.000
_cell.length_c   1.000
_cell.angle_alpha   90.00
_cell.angle_beta   90.00
_cell.angle_gamma   90.00
#
_symmetry.space_group_name_H-M   'P 1'
#
loop_
_entity.id
_entity.type
_entity.pdbx_description
1 polymer ?
#
loop_
_entity_poly.entity_id
_entity_poly.type
_entity_poly.pdbx_seq_one_letter_code
_entity_poly.pdbx_strand_id
1 'polypeptide(L)'
;MQGFAVNDADVTGITTSFVLGKAILIHTDTTADAKSSALPQSCYLSHIDIQLDATSGSPTKAAAILAWDSDGDDPMTGVSQGNPLWQGMTDTSLRNTSIALDTWVTAPTGQTTAGKCYLWIKVDAGTVTLKKARLHWAARRTI
;
A
#
# COMPACT_ATOMS: atom_id res chain seq x y z
N MET A 1 7.02 -5.96 19.12
CA MET A 1 7.07 -6.90 17.99
C MET A 1 7.09 -6.05 16.74
N GLN A 2 8.04 -6.31 15.85
CA GLN A 2 8.13 -5.69 14.53
C GLN A 2 7.71 -6.75 13.51
N GLY A 3 7.03 -6.32 12.45
CA GLY A 3 6.58 -7.21 11.39
C GLY A 3 6.30 -6.41 10.12
N PHE A 4 5.87 -7.11 9.08
CA PHE A 4 5.42 -6.46 7.86
C PHE A 4 4.18 -7.14 7.29
N ALA A 5 3.29 -6.36 6.71
CA ALA A 5 2.21 -6.84 5.86
C ALA A 5 2.66 -6.72 4.40
N VAL A 6 2.21 -7.64 3.54
CA VAL A 6 2.71 -7.77 2.17
C VAL A 6 1.58 -7.92 1.17
N ASN A 7 1.86 -7.51 -0.05
CA ASN A 7 1.25 -8.01 -1.27
C ASN A 7 2.37 -8.26 -2.27
N ASP A 8 2.50 -9.49 -2.77
CA ASP A 8 3.47 -9.89 -3.79
C ASP A 8 2.78 -10.54 -5.01
N ALA A 9 1.46 -10.40 -5.09
CA ALA A 9 0.71 -10.72 -6.28
C ALA A 9 0.83 -9.58 -7.29
N ASP A 10 0.99 -9.94 -8.56
CA ASP A 10 0.97 -8.97 -9.65
C ASP A 10 -0.42 -8.30 -9.73
N VAL A 11 -0.47 -6.98 -9.55
CA VAL A 11 -1.68 -6.18 -9.78
C VAL A 11 -1.49 -5.30 -11.01
N THR A 12 -2.14 -5.68 -12.10
CA THR A 12 -2.04 -5.02 -13.40
C THR A 12 -3.11 -3.93 -13.59
N GLY A 13 -2.88 -3.04 -14.55
CA GLY A 13 -3.88 -2.04 -14.97
C GLY A 13 -4.00 -0.84 -14.03
N ILE A 14 -2.94 -0.50 -13.30
CA ILE A 14 -2.88 0.72 -12.50
C ILE A 14 -2.62 1.90 -13.43
N THR A 15 -3.52 2.89 -13.42
CA THR A 15 -3.52 4.02 -14.37
C THR A 15 -3.56 5.38 -13.64
N THR A 16 -4.17 6.40 -14.24
CA THR A 16 -4.01 7.81 -13.85
C THR A 16 -5.04 8.31 -12.82
N SER A 17 -5.87 7.43 -12.27
CA SER A 17 -6.93 7.80 -11.32
C SER A 17 -7.09 6.79 -10.20
N PHE A 18 -7.42 7.28 -9.00
CA PHE A 18 -7.85 6.45 -7.88
C PHE A 18 -9.28 5.93 -8.05
N VAL A 19 -10.13 6.63 -8.82
CA VAL A 19 -11.52 6.19 -9.13
C VAL A 19 -11.52 4.95 -10.03
N LEU A 20 -10.51 4.85 -10.89
CA LEU A 20 -10.21 3.64 -11.68
C LEU A 20 -9.15 2.76 -11.00
N GLY A 21 -8.79 3.09 -9.76
CA GLY A 21 -7.73 2.45 -9.01
C GLY A 21 -8.11 1.01 -8.65
N LYS A 22 -7.11 0.13 -8.63
CA LYS A 22 -7.25 -1.22 -8.08
C LYS A 22 -7.08 -1.12 -6.56
N ALA A 23 -8.01 -1.71 -5.81
CA ALA A 23 -7.83 -1.94 -4.39
C ALA A 23 -6.80 -3.05 -4.18
N ILE A 24 -5.61 -2.70 -3.70
CA ILE A 24 -4.53 -3.67 -3.45
C ILE A 24 -4.52 -3.98 -1.95
N LEU A 25 -4.90 -5.20 -1.57
CA LEU A 25 -4.87 -5.61 -0.16
C LEU A 25 -3.43 -5.85 0.31
N ILE A 26 -2.97 -5.08 1.30
CA ILE A 26 -1.70 -5.26 2.03
C ILE A 26 -2.00 -5.99 3.33
N HIS A 27 -1.72 -7.28 3.40
CA HIS A 27 -2.15 -8.12 4.53
C HIS A 27 -1.13 -9.19 4.86
N THR A 28 -1.49 -10.09 5.78
CA THR A 28 -0.70 -11.29 6.01
C THR A 28 -0.88 -12.25 4.86
N ASP A 29 0.14 -12.39 4.04
CA ASP A 29 0.23 -13.47 3.08
C ASP A 29 1.40 -14.38 3.48
N THR A 30 1.15 -15.29 4.40
CA THR A 30 2.15 -16.26 4.86
C THR A 30 2.44 -17.34 3.82
N THR A 31 1.57 -17.48 2.82
CA THR A 31 1.76 -18.44 1.72
C THR A 31 2.79 -17.90 0.74
N ALA A 32 2.72 -16.59 0.47
CA ALA A 32 3.60 -15.92 -0.45
C ALA A 32 4.88 -15.37 0.22
N ASP A 33 4.80 -14.90 1.47
CA ASP A 33 5.96 -14.52 2.28
C ASP A 33 5.85 -15.03 3.73
N ALA A 34 6.65 -16.06 4.05
CA ALA A 34 6.66 -16.70 5.37
C ALA A 34 7.05 -15.77 6.54
N LYS A 35 7.59 -14.57 6.27
CA LYS A 35 7.93 -13.57 7.29
C LYS A 35 6.83 -12.50 7.45
N SER A 36 5.76 -12.56 6.66
CA SER A 36 4.61 -11.68 6.78
C SER A 36 3.88 -11.90 8.11
N SER A 37 3.40 -10.81 8.71
CA SER A 37 2.69 -10.81 9.99
C SER A 37 1.51 -9.85 9.97
N ALA A 38 0.47 -10.17 10.75
CA ALA A 38 -0.74 -9.37 10.82
C ALA A 38 -0.47 -8.01 11.43
N LEU A 39 -1.09 -6.97 10.85
CA LEU A 39 -1.10 -5.64 11.45
C LEU A 39 -1.86 -5.71 12.78
N PRO A 40 -1.30 -5.21 13.90
CA PRO A 40 -2.06 -5.10 15.14
C PRO A 40 -3.08 -3.96 15.05
N GLN A 41 -4.07 -3.93 15.96
CA GLN A 41 -5.06 -2.84 16.05
C GLN A 41 -4.44 -1.45 16.20
N SER A 42 -3.22 -1.37 16.72
CA SER A 42 -2.48 -0.12 16.83
C SER A 42 -1.00 -0.37 16.61
N CYS A 43 -0.41 0.33 15.65
CA CYS A 43 1.01 0.24 15.33
C CYS A 43 1.56 1.55 14.82
N TYR A 44 2.87 1.65 14.92
CA TYR A 44 3.67 2.59 14.16
C TYR A 44 3.96 2.03 12.79
N LEU A 45 3.75 2.83 11.75
CA LEU A 45 4.15 2.53 10.39
C LEU A 45 5.45 3.27 10.08
N SER A 46 6.53 2.54 9.82
CA SER A 46 7.83 3.14 9.56
C SER A 46 8.00 3.49 8.09
N HIS A 47 7.79 2.52 7.20
CA HIS A 47 7.91 2.69 5.77
C HIS A 47 7.08 1.68 4.99
N ILE A 48 6.84 2.00 3.71
CA ILE A 48 6.31 1.07 2.72
C ILE A 48 7.29 0.95 1.55
N ASP A 49 7.63 -0.27 1.17
CA ASP A 49 8.40 -0.56 -0.04
C ASP A 49 7.43 -0.91 -1.16
N ILE A 50 7.52 -0.22 -2.30
CA ILE A 50 6.68 -0.46 -3.48
C ILE A 50 7.57 -0.73 -4.68
N GLN A 51 7.26 -1.78 -5.45
CA GLN A 51 7.88 -2.08 -6.74
C GLN A 51 6.85 -2.00 -7.86
N LEU A 52 7.05 -1.06 -8.78
CA LEU A 52 6.21 -0.84 -9.96
C LEU A 52 7.00 -1.08 -11.25
N ASP A 53 6.36 -1.73 -12.21
CA ASP A 53 6.88 -1.90 -13.57
C ASP A 53 6.02 -1.13 -14.56
N ALA A 54 6.65 -0.25 -15.36
CA ALA A 54 5.97 0.47 -16.43
C ALA A 54 5.61 -0.47 -17.58
N THR A 55 4.34 -0.45 -17.98
CA THR A 55 3.83 -1.28 -19.09
C THR A 55 3.53 -0.47 -20.35
N SER A 56 3.16 0.81 -20.21
CA SER A 56 2.93 1.72 -21.33
C SER A 56 2.97 3.19 -20.88
N GLY A 57 3.10 4.12 -21.84
CA GLY A 57 2.84 5.55 -21.65
C GLY A 57 3.82 6.32 -20.75
N SER A 58 4.99 5.75 -20.45
CA SER A 58 6.12 6.41 -19.77
C SER A 58 5.73 7.17 -18.49
N PRO A 59 5.21 6.49 -17.46
CA PRO A 59 4.90 7.10 -16.15
C PRO A 59 6.14 7.75 -15.53
N THR A 60 5.97 8.96 -15.00
CA THR A 60 7.03 9.70 -14.30
C THR A 60 6.68 10.06 -12.85
N LYS A 61 5.49 9.75 -12.38
CA LYS A 61 5.11 9.93 -10.97
C LYS A 61 4.16 8.82 -10.59
N ALA A 62 4.27 8.36 -9.36
CA ALA A 62 3.22 7.59 -8.72
C ALA A 62 2.79 8.30 -7.44
N ALA A 63 1.52 8.16 -7.08
CA ALA A 63 0.99 8.56 -5.79
C ALA A 63 0.34 7.33 -5.15
N ALA A 64 0.60 7.14 -3.86
CA ALA A 64 0.06 6.06 -3.06
C ALA A 64 -0.79 6.61 -1.91
N ILE A 65 -1.86 5.89 -1.56
CA ILE A 65 -2.71 6.15 -0.39
C ILE A 65 -2.93 4.83 0.33
N LEU A 66 -2.86 4.85 1.66
CA LEU A 66 -3.28 3.74 2.51
C LEU A 66 -4.69 4.01 3.03
N ALA A 67 -5.52 2.98 3.02
CA ALA A 67 -6.88 3.00 3.54
C ALA A 67 -7.11 1.76 4.41
N TRP A 68 -7.99 1.88 5.39
CA TRP A 68 -8.39 0.75 6.24
C TRP A 68 -9.87 0.48 6.07
N ASP A 69 -10.21 -0.79 5.94
CA ASP A 69 -11.59 -1.28 5.89
C ASP A 69 -11.79 -2.32 7.00
N SER A 70 -12.84 -2.11 7.79
CA SER A 70 -13.24 -2.95 8.91
C SER A 70 -14.08 -4.16 8.51
N ASP A 71 -14.87 -4.05 7.45
CA ASP A 71 -15.92 -5.03 7.10
C ASP A 71 -15.48 -5.91 5.94
N GLY A 72 -14.46 -5.47 5.19
CA GLY A 72 -13.66 -6.30 4.31
C GLY A 72 -14.27 -6.59 2.94
N ASP A 73 -15.35 -5.91 2.60
CA ASP A 73 -16.10 -6.10 1.35
C ASP A 73 -16.23 -4.82 0.51
N ASP A 74 -15.72 -3.66 0.98
CA ASP A 74 -15.84 -2.40 0.24
C ASP A 74 -14.58 -1.52 0.40
N PRO A 75 -13.47 -1.86 -0.28
CA PRO A 75 -12.31 -0.99 -0.29
C PRO A 75 -12.73 0.33 -0.96
N MET A 76 -12.83 1.41 -0.18
CA MET A 76 -13.28 2.76 -0.61
C MET A 76 -13.52 2.88 -2.12
N THR A 77 -14.76 2.70 -2.57
CA THR A 77 -15.12 2.93 -3.98
C THR A 77 -14.81 4.38 -4.36
N GLY A 78 -13.67 4.59 -5.02
CA GLY A 78 -13.29 5.88 -5.58
C GLY A 78 -13.01 6.97 -4.56
N VAL A 79 -11.86 6.86 -3.87
CA VAL A 79 -11.27 8.00 -3.18
C VAL A 79 -11.04 9.13 -4.21
N SER A 80 -11.90 10.15 -4.20
CA SER A 80 -11.76 11.31 -5.09
C SER A 80 -10.63 12.25 -4.66
N GLN A 81 -10.26 12.19 -3.37
CA GLN A 81 -9.26 13.05 -2.75
C GLN A 81 -8.51 12.31 -1.63
N GLY A 82 -7.18 12.38 -1.68
CA GLY A 82 -6.32 11.97 -0.58
C GLY A 82 -4.96 12.67 -0.70
N ASN A 83 -4.24 12.76 0.41
CA ASN A 83 -2.92 13.38 0.41
C ASN A 83 -1.93 12.42 -0.26
N PRO A 84 -1.21 12.85 -1.32
CA PRO A 84 -0.21 12.00 -1.94
C PRO A 84 0.92 11.72 -0.94
N LEU A 85 1.14 10.45 -0.61
CA LEU A 85 2.25 10.05 0.26
C LEU A 85 3.62 10.29 -0.39
N TRP A 86 3.66 10.38 -1.73
CA TRP A 86 4.89 10.55 -2.50
C TRP A 86 4.62 11.00 -3.95
N GLN A 87 5.62 11.65 -4.58
CA GLN A 87 5.71 11.88 -6.03
C GLN A 87 7.17 11.75 -6.49
N GLY A 88 7.51 10.79 -7.36
CA GLY A 88 8.72 10.91 -8.18
C GLY A 88 9.26 9.67 -8.91
N MET A 89 9.14 9.60 -10.24
CA MET A 89 10.03 8.80 -11.08
C MET A 89 10.49 9.47 -12.38
N THR A 90 11.77 9.41 -12.70
CA THR A 90 12.31 9.80 -14.01
C THR A 90 12.99 8.64 -14.74
N ASP A 91 12.84 7.40 -14.25
CA ASP A 91 13.54 6.24 -14.79
C ASP A 91 12.64 5.00 -14.76
N THR A 92 12.71 4.23 -15.84
CA THR A 92 11.79 3.16 -16.26
C THR A 92 12.23 1.76 -15.84
N SER A 93 13.35 1.63 -15.12
CA SER A 93 13.86 0.35 -14.65
C SER A 93 13.88 0.28 -13.12
N LEU A 94 13.06 -0.64 -12.58
CA LEU A 94 13.09 -1.15 -11.20
C LEU A 94 13.23 -0.10 -10.10
N ARG A 95 12.11 0.54 -9.73
CA ARG A 95 12.09 1.39 -8.54
C ARG A 95 11.39 0.70 -7.39
N ASN A 96 12.21 0.08 -6.54
CA ASN A 96 11.86 -0.09 -5.13
C ASN A 96 11.82 1.30 -4.51
N THR A 97 10.64 1.84 -4.27
CA THR A 97 10.49 3.10 -3.55
C THR A 97 10.15 2.76 -2.12
N SER A 98 11.07 3.06 -1.20
CA SER A 98 10.79 3.03 0.24
C SER A 98 10.24 4.41 0.64
N ILE A 99 8.99 4.47 1.05
CA ILE A 99 8.30 5.70 1.45
C ILE A 99 8.19 5.69 2.97
N ALA A 100 8.86 6.63 3.64
CA ALA A 100 8.71 6.83 5.08
C ALA A 100 7.30 7.36 5.39
N LEU A 101 6.62 6.72 6.34
CA LEU A 101 5.27 7.11 6.76
C LEU A 101 5.28 7.81 8.12
N ASP A 102 6.23 7.45 8.99
CA ASP A 102 6.46 8.00 10.33
C ASP A 102 5.16 8.38 11.07
N THR A 103 4.24 7.42 11.16
CA THR A 103 2.89 7.69 11.64
C THR A 103 2.38 6.58 12.55
N TRP A 104 1.64 6.98 13.58
CA TRP A 104 0.94 6.06 14.45
C TRP A 104 -0.49 5.88 13.97
N VAL A 105 -0.87 4.65 13.64
CA VAL A 105 -2.23 4.33 13.20
C VAL A 105 -2.95 3.51 14.27
N THR A 106 -4.24 3.76 14.40
CA THR A 106 -5.14 2.96 15.23
C THR A 106 -6.34 2.60 14.40
N ALA A 107 -6.67 1.31 14.42
CA ALA A 107 -7.90 0.76 13.89
C ALA A 107 -9.11 1.58 14.41
N PRO A 108 -10.08 1.95 13.54
CA PRO A 108 -11.34 2.54 13.94
C PRO A 108 -12.02 1.81 15.11
N THR A 109 -12.71 2.55 15.98
CA THR A 109 -13.24 2.08 17.28
C THR A 109 -14.25 0.93 17.18
N GLY A 110 -14.82 0.69 15.99
CA GLY A 110 -15.71 -0.45 15.71
C GLY A 110 -14.99 -1.77 15.33
N GLN A 111 -13.65 -1.78 15.25
CA GLN A 111 -12.88 -2.94 14.83
C GLN A 111 -12.56 -3.88 15.99
N THR A 112 -13.26 -5.02 16.07
CA THR A 112 -12.95 -6.11 17.01
C THR A 112 -11.84 -7.05 16.52
N THR A 113 -11.30 -6.81 15.33
CA THR A 113 -10.23 -7.60 14.68
C THR A 113 -9.31 -6.66 13.88
N ALA A 114 -8.10 -7.08 13.52
CA ALA A 114 -7.18 -6.28 12.70
C ALA A 114 -7.83 -5.95 11.33
N GLY A 115 -8.14 -4.67 11.08
CA GLY A 115 -8.74 -4.24 9.82
C GLY A 115 -7.84 -4.49 8.61
N LYS A 116 -8.45 -4.76 7.46
CA LYS A 116 -7.74 -4.92 6.19
C LYS A 116 -7.13 -3.57 5.79
N CYS A 117 -5.85 -3.57 5.41
CA CYS A 117 -5.16 -2.39 4.91
C CYS A 117 -5.10 -2.47 3.38
N TYR A 118 -5.57 -1.44 2.70
CA TYR A 118 -5.56 -1.33 1.25
C TYR A 118 -4.59 -0.24 0.81
N LEU A 119 -3.78 -0.57 -0.19
CA LEU A 119 -2.95 0.35 -0.92
C LEU A 119 -3.66 0.75 -2.21
N TRP A 120 -3.77 2.04 -2.44
CA TRP A 120 -4.25 2.63 -3.67
C TRP A 120 -3.09 3.31 -4.37
N ILE A 121 -2.89 3.02 -5.64
CA ILE A 121 -1.80 3.60 -6.43
C ILE A 121 -2.41 4.23 -7.68
N LYS A 122 -1.88 5.40 -8.07
CA LYS A 122 -2.05 5.95 -9.41
C LYS A 122 -0.72 6.41 -9.97
N VAL A 123 -0.62 6.52 -11.28
CA VAL A 123 0.50 7.18 -11.98
C VAL A 123 0.06 8.48 -12.65
N ASP A 124 1.00 9.30 -13.10
CA ASP A 124 0.70 10.53 -13.85
C ASP A 124 0.36 10.29 -15.32
N ALA A 125 0.96 9.26 -15.93
CA ALA A 125 0.74 8.87 -17.32
C ALA A 125 0.86 7.36 -17.50
N GLY A 126 0.25 6.83 -18.58
CA GLY A 126 0.44 5.44 -18.97
C GLY A 126 -0.18 4.41 -18.01
N THR A 127 0.48 3.26 -17.90
CA THR A 127 -0.01 2.12 -17.10
C THR A 127 1.15 1.39 -16.45
N VAL A 128 0.97 0.95 -15.21
CA VAL A 128 1.94 0.15 -14.46
C VAL A 128 1.34 -1.15 -13.93
N THR A 129 2.23 -2.09 -13.61
CA THR A 129 1.93 -3.27 -12.80
C THR A 129 2.61 -3.13 -11.45
N LEU A 130 1.89 -3.33 -10.36
CA LEU A 130 2.48 -3.52 -9.05
C LEU A 130 3.00 -4.95 -8.96
N LYS A 131 4.28 -5.11 -8.67
CA LYS A 131 4.93 -6.41 -8.42
C LYS A 131 4.97 -6.75 -6.95
N LYS A 132 5.10 -5.73 -6.11
CA LYS A 132 5.30 -5.91 -4.68
C LYS A 132 4.97 -4.66 -3.89
N ALA A 133 4.34 -4.84 -2.74
CA ALA A 133 4.21 -3.85 -1.71
C ALA A 133 4.47 -4.47 -0.33
N ARG A 134 5.32 -3.86 0.50
CA ARG A 134 5.60 -4.29 1.88
C ARG A 134 5.46 -3.13 2.84
N LEU A 135 4.50 -3.22 3.76
CA LEU A 135 4.28 -2.23 4.81
C LEU A 135 4.91 -2.70 6.11
N HIS A 136 5.90 -1.97 6.61
CA HIS A 136 6.62 -2.30 7.84
C HIS A 136 5.99 -1.60 9.04
N TRP A 137 5.86 -2.33 10.15
CA TRP A 137 5.21 -1.84 11.35
C TRP A 137 5.92 -2.25 12.65
N ALA A 138 5.70 -1.47 13.71
CA ALA A 138 6.17 -1.75 15.07
C ALA A 138 5.06 -1.53 16.10
N ALA A 139 4.98 -2.41 17.11
CA ALA A 139 4.07 -2.26 18.24
C ALA A 139 4.59 -1.25 19.28
N ARG A 140 3.68 -0.70 20.11
CA ARG A 140 3.90 0.43 21.05
C ARG A 140 5.03 0.25 22.07
N ARG A 141 5.52 -0.97 22.26
CA ARG A 141 6.58 -1.28 23.23
C ARG A 141 8.00 -1.19 22.64
N THR A 142 8.17 -0.75 21.39
CA THR A 142 9.42 -0.93 20.63
C THR A 142 9.96 0.36 20.02
N ILE A 143 9.58 1.53 20.54
CA ILE A 143 10.09 2.84 20.10
C ILE A 143 10.55 3.63 21.32
#